data_AF-A0A6M2E100-F1
#
_entry.id   AF-A0A6M2E100-F1
#
_cell.length_a   1.000
_cell.length_b   1.000
_cell.length_c   1.000
_cell.angle_alpha   90.00
_cell.angle_beta   90.00
_cell.angle_gamma   90.00
#
_symmetry.space_group_name_H-M   'P 1'
#
loop_
_entity.id
_entity.type
_entity.pdbx_description
1 polymer ?
#
loop_
_entity_poly.entity_id
_entity_poly.type
_entity_poly.pdbx_seq_one_letter_code
_entity_poly.pdbx_strand_id
1 'polypeptide(L)'
;SSIGTGYFGCAIGKARQAAKTEMEKLNMKDVDCRQLIREAARIIYVVHDEVKDKNFELELSWVCKESDGKHEFVPKDVYHEAEAHAKTALEEESDSDDDM
;
A
#
# COMPACT_ATOMS: atom_id res chain seq x y z
N SER A 1 1.73 -29.67 -6.36
CA SER A 1 1.01 -29.06 -7.48
C SER A 1 0.89 -27.57 -7.20
N SER A 2 1.55 -26.72 -7.98
CA SER A 2 1.44 -25.26 -7.81
C SER A 2 0.15 -24.79 -8.49
N ILE A 3 -0.78 -24.26 -7.71
CA ILE A 3 -1.99 -23.61 -8.23
C ILE A 3 -1.62 -22.15 -8.52
N GLY A 4 -1.67 -21.75 -9.79
CA GLY A 4 -1.66 -20.35 -10.18
C GLY A 4 -3.10 -19.84 -10.22
N THR A 5 -3.41 -18.76 -9.52
CA THR A 5 -4.72 -18.09 -9.56
C THR A 5 -4.49 -16.63 -9.96
N GLY A 6 -5.38 -16.06 -10.77
CA GLY A 6 -5.36 -14.64 -11.08
C GLY A 6 -5.92 -13.83 -9.90
N TYR A 7 -5.25 -12.74 -9.53
CA TYR A 7 -5.66 -11.89 -8.41
C TYR A 7 -5.76 -10.43 -8.86
N PHE A 8 -6.78 -9.72 -8.39
CA PHE A 8 -6.81 -8.25 -8.47
C PHE A 8 -5.83 -7.61 -7.47
N GLY A 9 -5.60 -8.29 -6.36
CA GLY A 9 -4.56 -7.95 -5.40
C GLY A 9 -4.30 -9.11 -4.42
N CYS A 10 -3.09 -9.14 -3.86
CA CYS A 10 -2.64 -10.20 -2.96
C CYS A 10 -1.74 -9.61 -1.86
N ALA A 11 -1.82 -10.15 -0.65
CA ALA A 11 -0.95 -9.81 0.47
C ALA A 11 -0.40 -11.08 1.12
N ILE A 12 0.86 -11.03 1.56
CA ILE A 12 1.55 -12.14 2.22
C ILE A 12 2.26 -11.64 3.49
N GLY A 13 2.59 -12.54 4.42
CA GLY A 13 3.25 -12.22 5.68
C GLY A 13 2.32 -12.19 6.89
N LYS A 14 2.83 -11.70 8.02
CA LYS A 14 2.16 -11.72 9.34
C LYS A 14 0.86 -10.92 9.33
N ALA A 15 0.87 -9.74 8.70
CA ALA A 15 -0.27 -8.83 8.63
C ALA A 15 -1.20 -9.07 7.43
N ARG A 16 -1.08 -10.21 6.73
CA ARG A 16 -1.81 -10.48 5.47
C ARG A 16 -3.33 -10.28 5.56
N GLN A 17 -3.94 -10.62 6.70
CA GLN A 17 -5.40 -10.54 6.86
C GLN A 17 -5.86 -9.09 6.95
N ALA A 18 -5.15 -8.27 7.74
CA ALA A 18 -5.42 -6.84 7.86
C ALA A 18 -5.19 -6.13 6.51
N ALA A 19 -4.10 -6.46 5.82
CA ALA A 19 -3.82 -5.91 4.49
C ALA A 19 -4.93 -6.28 3.48
N LYS A 20 -5.41 -7.52 3.49
CA LYS A 20 -6.51 -7.95 2.62
C LYS A 20 -7.80 -7.18 2.91
N THR A 21 -8.12 -6.91 4.17
CA THR A 21 -9.28 -6.12 4.56
C THR A 21 -9.21 -4.70 4.01
N GLU A 22 -8.05 -4.03 4.10
CA GLU A 22 -7.88 -2.71 3.49
C GLU A 22 -7.99 -2.75 1.97
N MET A 23 -7.40 -3.76 1.34
CA MET A 23 -7.47 -3.96 -0.11
C MET A 23 -8.90 -4.17 -0.61
N GLU A 24 -9.77 -4.83 0.17
CA GLU A 24 -11.18 -5.05 -0.18
C GLU A 24 -12.02 -3.76 -0.17
N LYS A 25 -11.56 -2.69 0.49
CA LYS A 25 -12.20 -1.37 0.46
C LYS A 25 -11.95 -0.62 -0.86
N LEU A 26 -10.94 -1.03 -1.65
CA LEU A 26 -10.54 -0.37 -2.88
C LEU A 26 -11.27 -0.91 -4.11
N ASN A 27 -11.71 -0.02 -5.00
CA ASN A 27 -12.19 -0.43 -6.31
C ASN A 27 -11.03 -0.64 -7.30
N MET A 28 -10.37 -1.79 -7.24
CA MET A 28 -9.16 -2.06 -8.04
C MET A 28 -9.33 -2.03 -9.58
N LYS A 29 -10.56 -1.97 -10.10
CA LYS A 29 -10.81 -2.03 -11.55
C LYS A 29 -10.66 -0.68 -12.26
N ASP A 30 -10.88 0.42 -11.53
CA ASP A 30 -11.00 1.76 -12.10
C ASP A 30 -9.92 2.73 -11.58
N VAL A 31 -8.86 2.18 -10.98
CA VAL A 31 -7.79 2.96 -10.30
C VAL A 31 -6.52 2.89 -11.13
N ASP A 32 -5.86 4.03 -11.30
CA ASP A 32 -4.60 4.11 -12.04
C ASP A 32 -3.41 3.57 -11.23
N CYS A 33 -2.29 3.28 -11.89
CA CYS A 33 -1.14 2.69 -11.21
C CYS A 33 -0.51 3.61 -10.16
N ARG A 34 -0.59 4.94 -10.31
CA ARG A 34 -0.06 5.88 -9.31
C ARG A 34 -0.91 5.87 -8.05
N GLN A 35 -2.22 5.89 -8.20
CA GLN A 35 -3.18 5.74 -7.11
C GLN A 35 -3.00 4.39 -6.41
N LEU A 36 -2.82 3.30 -7.15
CA LEU A 36 -2.52 1.99 -6.55
C LEU A 36 -1.21 2.00 -5.73
N ILE A 37 -0.18 2.72 -6.17
CA ILE A 37 1.05 2.87 -5.40
C ILE A 37 0.81 3.67 -4.10
N ARG A 38 0.00 4.74 -4.15
CA ARG A 38 -0.38 5.51 -2.95
C ARG A 38 -1.16 4.65 -1.96
N GLU A 39 -2.13 3.89 -2.44
CA GLU A 39 -2.91 2.97 -1.61
C GLU A 39 -2.05 1.83 -1.06
N ALA A 40 -1.12 1.29 -1.84
CA ALA A 40 -0.19 0.27 -1.36
C ALA A 40 0.67 0.79 -0.21
N ALA A 41 1.19 2.02 -0.32
CA ALA A 41 1.90 2.69 0.77
C ALA A 41 1.01 2.83 2.00
N ARG A 42 -0.20 3.41 1.84
CA ARG A 42 -1.17 3.59 2.94
C ARG A 42 -1.45 2.27 3.67
N ILE A 43 -1.74 1.20 2.92
CA ILE A 43 -2.02 -0.12 3.51
C ILE A 43 -0.83 -0.63 4.32
N ILE A 44 0.40 -0.47 3.82
CA ILE A 44 1.60 -0.90 4.55
C ILE A 44 1.74 -0.14 5.86
N TYR A 45 1.55 1.19 5.85
CA TYR A 45 1.60 2.01 7.07
C TYR A 45 0.48 1.65 8.07
N VAL A 46 -0.75 1.46 7.60
CA VAL A 46 -1.91 1.12 8.46
C VAL A 46 -1.75 -0.24 9.14
N VAL A 47 -1.22 -1.24 8.42
CA VAL A 47 -1.03 -2.58 8.98
C VAL A 47 0.27 -2.75 9.75
N HIS A 48 1.12 -1.71 9.74
CA HIS A 48 2.38 -1.66 10.47
C HIS A 48 2.12 -1.26 11.92
N ASP A 49 2.59 -2.08 12.87
CA ASP A 49 2.41 -1.85 14.30
C ASP A 49 3.65 -1.11 14.85
N GLU A 50 3.61 0.22 14.89
CA GLU A 50 4.73 1.06 15.32
C GLU A 50 5.21 0.76 16.76
N VAL A 51 4.33 0.22 17.61
CA VAL A 51 4.67 -0.13 19.00
C VAL A 51 5.58 -1.37 19.04
N LYS A 52 5.40 -2.30 18.10
CA LYS A 52 6.20 -3.54 18.02
C LYS A 52 7.38 -3.42 17.06
N ASP A 53 7.24 -2.68 15.97
CA ASP A 53 8.18 -2.63 14.86
C ASP A 53 8.67 -1.18 14.64
N LYS A 54 9.63 -0.76 15.47
CA LYS A 54 10.01 0.67 15.62
C LYS A 54 10.44 1.37 14.33
N ASN A 55 11.05 0.65 13.39
CA ASN A 55 11.50 1.21 12.12
C ASN A 55 11.28 0.19 11.01
N PHE A 56 10.67 0.62 9.91
CA PHE A 56 10.62 -0.13 8.66
C PHE A 56 11.07 0.74 7.49
N GLU A 57 11.50 0.11 6.41
CA GLU A 57 11.77 0.77 5.14
C GLU A 57 10.68 0.37 4.15
N LEU A 58 10.00 1.36 3.58
CA LEU A 58 8.99 1.13 2.56
C LEU A 58 9.69 0.96 1.20
N GLU A 59 9.49 -0.19 0.55
CA GLU A 59 9.96 -0.43 -0.81
C GLU A 59 8.77 -0.53 -1.77
N LEU A 60 8.81 0.23 -2.87
CA LEU A 60 7.76 0.28 -3.88
C LEU A 60 8.33 0.08 -5.29
N SER A 61 7.73 -0.82 -6.04
CA SER A 61 8.07 -1.08 -7.44
C SER A 61 6.80 -1.33 -8.26
N TRP A 62 6.88 -1.11 -9.56
CA TRP A 62 5.73 -1.25 -10.45
C TRP A 62 6.10 -1.83 -11.81
N VAL A 63 5.08 -2.32 -12.50
CA VAL A 63 5.11 -2.66 -13.93
C VAL A 63 3.83 -2.10 -14.53
N CYS A 64 3.93 -1.01 -15.27
CA CYS A 64 2.76 -0.32 -15.80
C CYS A 64 3.09 0.42 -17.10
N LYS A 65 2.12 1.19 -17.61
CA LYS A 65 2.31 2.02 -18.80
C LYS A 65 3.43 3.07 -18.61
N GLU A 66 3.59 3.59 -17.40
CA GLU A 66 4.62 4.60 -17.09
C GLU A 66 6.03 4.02 -17.11
N SER A 67 6.18 2.76 -16.70
CA SER A 67 7.44 2.04 -16.76
C SER A 67 7.69 1.35 -18.10
N ASP A 68 6.90 1.68 -19.15
CA ASP A 68 7.01 1.03 -20.47
C ASP A 68 6.93 -0.51 -20.39
N GLY A 69 6.10 -1.01 -19.47
CA GLY A 69 5.92 -2.44 -19.22
C GLY A 69 7.14 -3.13 -18.59
N LYS A 70 8.11 -2.38 -18.07
CA LYS A 70 9.30 -2.91 -17.38
C LYS A 70 9.10 -2.86 -15.87
N HIS A 71 9.71 -3.82 -15.16
CA HIS A 71 9.79 -3.76 -13.70
C HIS A 71 10.89 -2.81 -13.30
N GLU A 72 10.52 -1.83 -12.48
CA GLU A 72 11.44 -0.86 -11.91
C GLU A 72 10.93 -0.38 -10.56
N PHE A 73 11.86 0.17 -9.77
CA PHE A 73 11.48 0.92 -8.58
C PHE A 73 10.72 2.18 -8.97
N VAL A 74 9.78 2.56 -8.11
CA VAL A 74 9.01 3.78 -8.30
C VAL A 74 9.97 4.99 -8.23
N PRO A 75 9.87 5.96 -9.16
CA PRO A 75 10.65 7.19 -9.13
C PRO A 75 10.51 7.95 -7.80
N LYS A 76 11.56 8.66 -7.37
CA LYS A 76 11.61 9.30 -6.03
C LYS A 76 10.47 10.29 -5.77
N ASP A 77 10.03 11.00 -6.79
CA ASP A 77 8.90 11.93 -6.73
C ASP A 77 7.59 11.21 -6.40
N VAL A 78 7.31 10.10 -7.10
CA VAL A 78 6.11 9.29 -6.85
C VAL A 78 6.20 8.55 -5.52
N TYR A 79 7.40 8.10 -5.14
CA TYR A 79 7.66 7.49 -3.85
C TYR A 79 7.36 8.44 -2.69
N HIS A 80 7.93 9.65 -2.70
CA HIS A 80 7.67 10.64 -1.65
C HIS A 80 6.20 11.07 -1.59
N GLU A 81 5.53 11.16 -2.74
CA GLU A 81 4.10 11.45 -2.78
C GLU A 81 3.27 10.33 -2.11
N ALA A 82 3.58 9.07 -2.42
CA ALA A 82 2.91 7.92 -1.81
C ALA A 82 3.19 7.81 -0.31
N GLU A 83 4.44 8.07 0.11
CA GLU A 83 4.82 8.05 1.51
C GLU A 83 4.15 9.17 2.31
N ALA A 84 4.11 10.40 1.76
CA ALA A 84 3.42 11.52 2.39
C ALA A 84 1.92 11.25 2.52
N HIS A 85 1.29 10.73 1.47
CA HIS A 85 -0.12 10.35 1.50
C HIS A 85 -0.42 9.30 2.58
N ALA A 86 0.42 8.28 2.70
CA ALA A 86 0.27 7.24 3.70
C ALA A 86 0.39 7.78 5.13
N LYS A 87 1.36 8.67 5.38
CA LYS A 87 1.55 9.31 6.69
C LYS A 87 0.36 10.20 7.07
N THR A 88 -0.12 11.03 6.16
CA THR A 88 -1.31 11.87 6.40
C THR A 88 -2.55 11.04 6.69
N ALA A 89 -2.79 9.96 5.94
CA ALA A 89 -3.94 9.09 6.18
C ALA A 89 -3.89 8.41 7.57
N LEU A 90 -2.69 8.06 8.06
CA LEU A 90 -2.50 7.47 9.38
C LEU A 90 -2.78 8.48 10.51
N GLU A 91 -2.37 9.73 10.33
CA GLU A 91 -2.64 10.83 11.27
C GLU A 91 -4.15 11.11 11.36
N GLU A 92 -4.84 11.19 10.22
CA GLU A 92 -6.29 11.43 10.16
C GLU A 92 -7.14 10.31 10.81
N GLU A 93 -6.73 9.05 10.65
CA GLU A 93 -7.38 7.92 11.34
C GLU A 93 -7.12 7.93 12.85
N SER A 94 -5.96 8.43 13.29
CA SER A 94 -5.60 8.48 14.72
C SER A 94 -6.32 9.62 15.46
N ASP A 95 -6.42 10.81 14.87
CA ASP A 95 -7.09 11.97 15.47
C ASP A 95 -8.61 11.78 15.61
N SER A 96 -9.20 10.87 14.82
CA SER A 96 -10.65 10.61 14.84
C SER A 96 -11.13 9.73 16.00
N ASP A 97 -10.21 9.10 16.75
CA ASP A 97 -10.52 8.21 17.89
C ASP A 97 -10.40 8.90 19.28
N ASP A 98 -9.95 10.16 19.35
CA ASP A 98 -9.73 10.92 20.61
C ASP A 98 -10.90 11.86 21.00
N ASP A 99 -12.02 11.86 20.26
CA ASP A 99 -13.24 12.66 20.51
C ASP A 99 -14.42 11.83 21.11
N MET A 100 -14.17 11.00 22.13
CA MET A 100 -15.19 10.26 22.92
C MET A 100 -15.00 10.37 24.43
#